data_AF-A0AA40GNW6-F1
#
_entry.id   AF-A0AA40GNW6-F1
#
_cell.length_a   1.000
_cell.length_b   1.000
_cell.length_c   1.000
_cell.angle_alpha   90.00
_cell.angle_beta   90.00
_cell.angle_gamma   90.00
#
_symmetry.space_group_name_H-M   'P 1'
#
loop_
_entity.id
_entity.type
_entity.pdbx_description
1 polymer ?
#
loop_
_entity_poly.entity_id
_entity_poly.type
_entity_poly.pdbx_seq_one_letter_code
_entity_poly.pdbx_strand_id
1 'polypeptide(L)'
;AAPQPRLPGRVSGAHTVQDMYGCELLEDGRTSGFFQGAYDGRDFIAFDMSTMTFTAADAAAQITKRKWEDEGVPERQKQYLENICIEWLRKYVSYGQAALERKEPPTVRVSGKEAHGILTLYCRAY
;
A
#
# COMPACT_ATOMS: atom_id res chain seq x y z
N ALA A 1 21.57 28.33 -41.87
CA ALA A 1 20.42 27.96 -41.02
C ALA A 1 20.97 27.44 -39.69
N ALA A 2 20.60 28.06 -38.58
CA ALA A 2 21.03 27.62 -37.24
C ALA A 2 20.42 26.23 -36.92
N PRO A 3 21.16 25.33 -36.25
CA PRO A 3 20.62 24.04 -35.86
C PRO A 3 19.51 24.27 -34.82
N GLN A 4 18.33 23.68 -35.06
CA GLN A 4 17.23 23.75 -34.11
C GLN A 4 17.64 23.09 -32.79
N PRO A 5 17.27 23.68 -31.63
CA PRO A 5 17.51 23.05 -30.34
C PRO A 5 16.72 21.75 -30.28
N ARG A 6 17.42 20.63 -30.06
CA ARG A 6 16.78 19.34 -29.82
C ARG A 6 15.99 19.46 -28.51
N LEU A 7 14.67 19.34 -28.60
CA LEU A 7 13.79 19.19 -27.45
C LEU A 7 14.34 18.04 -26.58
N PRO A 8 14.39 18.20 -25.24
CA PRO A 8 14.85 17.13 -24.36
C PRO A 8 13.97 15.90 -24.63
N GLY A 9 14.63 14.83 -25.04
CA GLY A 9 13.98 13.61 -25.48
C GLY A 9 13.03 13.10 -24.41
N ARG A 10 11.86 12.62 -24.86
CA ARG A 10 10.98 11.76 -24.08
C ARG A 10 11.84 10.75 -23.32
N VAL A 11 11.80 10.80 -21.99
CA VAL A 11 12.49 9.82 -21.15
C VAL A 11 11.88 8.45 -21.49
N SER A 12 12.64 7.64 -22.22
CA SER A 12 12.25 6.28 -22.58
C SER A 12 12.66 5.36 -21.44
N GLY A 13 11.68 4.80 -20.74
CA GLY A 13 11.89 3.88 -19.63
C GLY A 13 10.55 3.25 -19.21
N ALA A 14 10.62 2.10 -18.54
CA ALA A 14 9.45 1.54 -17.86
C ALA A 14 9.24 2.31 -16.55
N HIS A 15 8.01 2.77 -16.34
CA HIS A 15 7.61 3.47 -15.12
C HIS A 15 6.42 2.76 -14.48
N THR A 16 6.29 2.87 -13.16
CA THR A 16 5.19 2.27 -12.41
C THR A 16 4.43 3.30 -11.60
N VAL A 17 3.11 3.12 -11.54
CA VAL A 17 2.22 3.80 -10.59
C VAL A 17 1.62 2.70 -9.71
N GLN A 18 1.58 2.93 -8.40
CA GLN A 18 1.11 1.97 -7.42
C GLN A 18 0.16 2.68 -6.46
N ASP A 19 -1.00 2.08 -6.21
CA ASP A 19 -1.96 2.56 -5.21
C ASP A 19 -2.14 1.48 -4.14
N MET A 20 -2.15 1.92 -2.87
CA MET A 20 -2.39 1.08 -1.71
C MET A 20 -3.42 1.78 -0.83
N TYR A 21 -4.60 1.18 -0.70
CA TYR A 21 -5.69 1.74 0.09
C TYR A 21 -6.53 0.64 0.73
N GLY A 22 -7.18 0.97 1.84
CA GLY A 22 -7.96 0.01 2.61
C GLY A 22 -8.35 0.54 3.98
N CYS A 23 -9.05 -0.31 4.73
CA CYS A 23 -9.48 -0.03 6.08
C CYS A 23 -9.24 -1.24 6.98
N GLU A 24 -9.19 -0.98 8.28
CA GLU A 24 -8.83 -1.97 9.30
C GLU A 24 -9.88 -1.98 10.42
N LEU A 25 -10.16 -3.18 10.93
CA LEU A 25 -10.90 -3.40 12.18
C LEU A 25 -9.89 -3.78 13.25
N LEU A 26 -9.69 -2.94 14.26
CA LEU A 26 -8.72 -3.17 15.33
C LEU A 26 -9.37 -3.98 16.47
N GLU A 27 -8.55 -4.70 17.24
CA GLU A 27 -9.02 -5.55 18.35
C GLU A 27 -9.79 -4.78 19.44
N ASP A 28 -9.45 -3.51 19.65
CA ASP A 28 -10.13 -2.61 20.59
C ASP A 28 -11.44 -2.01 20.04
N GLY A 29 -11.88 -2.45 18.87
CA GLY A 29 -13.10 -2.01 18.20
C GLY A 29 -12.95 -0.69 17.45
N ARG A 30 -11.77 -0.06 17.46
CA ARG A 30 -11.50 1.11 16.60
C ARG A 30 -11.38 0.70 15.14
N THR A 31 -11.58 1.67 14.26
CA THR A 31 -11.40 1.51 12.82
C THR A 31 -10.34 2.47 12.32
N SER A 32 -9.60 2.06 11.30
CA SER A 32 -8.60 2.89 10.62
C SER A 32 -8.77 2.77 9.11
N GLY A 33 -8.20 3.72 8.38
CA GLY A 33 -8.25 3.80 6.93
C GLY A 33 -6.96 4.40 6.40
N PHE A 34 -6.57 4.01 5.19
CA PHE A 34 -5.38 4.53 4.53
C PHE A 34 -5.57 4.63 3.02
N PHE A 35 -4.89 5.60 2.42
CA PHE A 35 -4.70 5.71 0.98
C PHE A 35 -3.30 6.27 0.74
N GLN A 36 -2.51 5.57 -0.08
CA GLN A 36 -1.14 5.92 -0.44
C GLN A 36 -0.89 5.59 -1.91
N GLY A 37 -0.21 6.47 -2.62
CA GLY A 37 0.23 6.31 -4.00
C GLY A 37 1.75 6.43 -4.09
N ALA A 38 2.34 5.60 -4.95
CA ALA A 38 3.78 5.57 -5.23
C ALA A 38 4.06 5.60 -6.73
N TYR A 39 5.21 6.17 -7.09
CA TYR A 39 5.74 6.24 -8.45
C TYR A 39 7.15 5.66 -8.49
N ASP A 40 7.40 4.69 -9.38
CA ASP A 40 8.68 3.98 -9.49
C ASP A 40 9.19 3.41 -8.15
N GLY A 41 8.26 2.90 -7.33
CA GLY A 41 8.55 2.31 -6.02
C GLY A 41 8.87 3.32 -4.90
N ARG A 42 8.66 4.61 -5.13
CA ARG A 42 8.84 5.68 -4.13
C ARG A 42 7.53 6.35 -3.79
N ASP A 43 7.38 6.74 -2.53
CA ASP A 43 6.21 7.50 -2.06
C ASP A 43 5.97 8.72 -2.94
N PHE A 44 4.72 8.92 -3.32
CA PHE A 44 4.31 10.03 -4.18
C PHE A 44 3.25 10.89 -3.49
N ILE A 45 2.16 10.28 -3.00
CA ILE A 45 1.08 11.00 -2.33
C ILE A 45 0.41 10.11 -1.27
N ALA A 46 0.00 10.67 -0.14
CA ALA A 46 -0.72 9.95 0.91
C ALA A 46 -1.87 10.79 1.46
N PHE A 47 -3.01 10.17 1.77
CA PHE A 47 -4.16 10.87 2.34
C PHE A 47 -4.08 10.86 3.88
N ASP A 48 -4.17 12.05 4.49
CA ASP A 48 -4.32 12.22 5.92
C ASP A 48 -5.79 12.55 6.24
N MET A 49 -6.50 11.55 6.77
CA MET A 49 -7.92 11.68 7.13
C MET A 49 -8.16 12.58 8.34
N SER A 50 -7.14 12.83 9.17
CA SER A 50 -7.24 13.66 10.35
C SER A 50 -7.22 15.14 10.00
N THR A 51 -6.36 15.52 9.05
CA THR A 51 -6.25 16.89 8.54
C THR A 51 -7.10 17.15 7.32
N MET A 52 -7.71 16.12 6.72
CA MET A 52 -8.47 16.19 5.46
C MET A 52 -7.63 16.72 4.30
N THR A 53 -6.35 16.35 4.25
CA THR A 53 -5.40 16.82 3.22
C THR A 53 -4.54 15.69 2.70
N PHE A 54 -3.92 15.91 1.54
CA PHE A 54 -2.90 15.01 1.02
C PHE A 54 -1.50 15.48 1.42
N THR A 55 -0.65 14.54 1.78
CA THR A 55 0.80 14.72 1.89
C THR A 55 1.43 14.37 0.55
N ALA A 56 2.08 15.33 -0.09
CA ALA A 56 2.79 15.14 -1.35
C ALA A 56 4.29 14.98 -1.08
N ALA A 57 4.89 13.92 -1.62
CA ALA A 57 6.28 13.57 -1.36
C ALA A 57 7.29 14.43 -2.16
N ASP A 58 6.89 14.92 -3.33
CA ASP A 58 7.73 15.77 -4.18
C ASP A 58 6.95 16.91 -4.86
N ALA A 59 7.67 17.73 -5.63
CA ALA A 59 7.09 18.87 -6.34
C ALA A 59 6.08 18.49 -7.43
N ALA A 60 6.21 17.31 -8.04
CA ALA A 60 5.25 16.82 -9.03
C ALA A 60 3.94 16.39 -8.34
N ALA A 61 4.04 15.70 -7.20
CA ALA A 61 2.89 15.31 -6.39
C ALA A 61 2.10 16.50 -5.83
N GLN A 62 2.73 17.66 -5.65
CA GLN A 62 2.02 18.89 -5.24
C GLN A 62 0.96 19.32 -6.27
N ILE A 63 1.15 19.01 -7.56
CA ILE A 63 0.16 19.30 -8.60
C ILE A 63 -1.08 18.44 -8.38
N THR A 64 -0.90 17.14 -8.14
CA THR A 64 -1.98 16.20 -7.85
C THR A 64 -2.70 16.58 -6.56
N LYS A 65 -1.95 16.89 -5.49
CA LYS A 65 -2.51 17.35 -4.20
C LYS A 65 -3.52 18.49 -4.40
N ARG A 66 -3.08 19.60 -5.00
CA ARG A 66 -3.95 20.79 -5.19
C ARG A 66 -5.18 20.44 -6.00
N LYS A 67 -5.00 19.71 -7.10
CA LYS A 67 -6.12 19.29 -7.95
C LYS A 67 -7.15 18.47 -7.17
N TRP A 68 -6.70 17.48 -6.40
CA TRP A 68 -7.58 16.60 -5.64
C TRP A 68 -8.28 17.31 -4.49
N GLU A 69 -7.59 18.20 -3.79
CA GLU A 69 -8.18 19.03 -2.73
C GLU A 69 -9.22 19.99 -3.31
N ASP A 70 -8.96 20.61 -4.47
CA ASP A 70 -9.93 21.48 -5.16
C ASP A 70 -11.16 20.71 -5.69
N GLU A 71 -10.99 19.44 -6.06
CA GLU A 71 -12.05 18.56 -6.59
C GLU A 71 -12.89 17.86 -5.50
N GLY A 72 -12.60 18.09 -4.22
CA GLY A 72 -13.31 17.46 -3.10
C GLY A 72 -13.04 15.94 -2.98
N VAL A 73 -11.84 15.50 -3.37
CA VAL A 73 -11.39 14.12 -3.19
C VAL A 73 -11.22 13.75 -1.71
N PRO A 74 -10.72 14.62 -0.80
CA PRO A 74 -10.62 14.30 0.62
C PRO A 74 -11.92 13.79 1.24
N GLU A 75 -13.05 14.44 0.97
CA GLU A 75 -14.36 14.06 1.49
C GLU A 75 -14.81 12.70 0.98
N ARG A 76 -14.61 12.44 -0.32
CA ARG A 76 -14.95 11.14 -0.93
C ARG A 76 -14.10 10.02 -0.36
N GLN A 77 -12.79 10.26 -0.19
CA GLN A 77 -11.89 9.26 0.36
C GLN A 77 -12.23 8.96 1.81
N LYS A 78 -12.48 9.99 2.64
CA LYS A 78 -12.90 9.78 4.02
C LYS A 78 -14.21 9.01 4.11
N GLN A 79 -15.21 9.37 3.32
CA GLN A 79 -16.48 8.66 3.30
C GLN A 79 -16.30 7.18 2.95
N TYR A 80 -15.46 6.87 1.95
CA TYR A 80 -15.17 5.50 1.56
C TYR A 80 -14.44 4.74 2.68
N LEU A 81 -13.35 5.30 3.21
CA LEU A 81 -12.46 4.64 4.15
C LEU A 81 -13.12 4.42 5.53
N GLU A 82 -13.88 5.40 6.03
CA GLU A 82 -14.52 5.31 7.35
C GLU A 82 -15.84 4.52 7.33
N ASN A 83 -16.57 4.53 6.21
CA ASN A 83 -17.91 3.92 6.16
C ASN A 83 -17.97 2.73 5.21
N ILE A 84 -17.84 2.97 3.92
CA ILE A 84 -18.11 1.95 2.88
C ILE A 84 -17.16 0.77 3.05
N CYS A 85 -15.86 1.04 3.17
CA CYS A 85 -14.85 0.01 3.35
C CYS A 85 -15.12 -0.81 4.61
N ILE A 86 -15.39 -0.16 5.74
CA ILE A 86 -15.65 -0.83 7.03
C ILE A 86 -16.91 -1.71 6.96
N GLU A 87 -17.99 -1.23 6.36
CA GLU A 87 -19.21 -1.99 6.18
C GLU A 87 -18.96 -3.27 5.36
N TRP A 88 -18.24 -3.14 4.24
CA TRP A 88 -17.91 -4.27 3.39
C TRP A 88 -16.93 -5.24 4.06
N LEU A 89 -15.92 -4.72 4.77
CA LEU A 89 -14.96 -5.54 5.49
C LEU A 89 -15.65 -6.41 6.55
N ARG A 90 -16.61 -5.85 7.31
CA ARG A 90 -17.43 -6.62 8.26
C ARG A 90 -18.20 -7.75 7.58
N LYS A 91 -18.78 -7.49 6.40
CA LYS A 91 -19.48 -8.52 5.61
C LYS A 91 -18.52 -9.61 5.15
N TYR A 92 -17.36 -9.25 4.60
CA TYR A 92 -16.39 -10.23 4.11
C TYR A 92 -15.79 -11.09 5.22
N VAL A 93 -15.50 -10.50 6.39
CA VAL A 93 -15.08 -11.25 7.57
C VAL A 93 -16.18 -12.25 7.99
N SER A 94 -17.44 -11.81 8.01
CA SER A 94 -18.57 -12.70 8.31
C SER A 94 -18.73 -13.82 7.28
N TYR A 95 -18.63 -13.53 5.98
CA TYR A 95 -18.77 -14.53 4.92
C TYR A 95 -17.63 -15.55 4.92
N GLY A 96 -16.42 -15.09 5.20
CA GLY A 96 -15.20 -15.89 5.17
C GLY A 96 -14.78 -16.47 6.51
N GLN A 97 -15.56 -16.28 7.58
CA GLN A 97 -15.12 -16.51 8.97
C GLN A 97 -14.46 -17.89 9.16
N ALA A 98 -15.14 -18.95 8.71
CA ALA A 98 -14.64 -20.32 8.85
C ALA A 98 -13.28 -20.56 8.14
N ALA A 99 -13.02 -19.85 7.04
CA ALA A 99 -11.77 -19.95 6.31
C ALA A 99 -10.68 -19.05 6.90
N LEU A 100 -11.03 -17.82 7.30
CA LEU A 100 -10.12 -16.82 7.87
C LEU A 100 -9.61 -17.23 9.26
N GLU A 101 -10.46 -17.86 10.07
CA GLU A 101 -10.09 -18.34 11.41
C GLU A 101 -9.51 -19.75 11.41
N ARG A 102 -9.41 -20.40 10.23
CA ARG A 102 -8.89 -21.75 10.11
C ARG A 102 -7.42 -21.81 10.54
N LYS A 103 -7.12 -22.71 11.48
CA LYS A 103 -5.76 -22.95 11.96
C LYS A 103 -5.25 -24.27 11.38
N GLU A 104 -4.27 -24.19 10.50
CA GLU A 104 -3.56 -25.36 9.96
C GLU A 104 -2.20 -25.49 10.68
N PRO A 105 -1.91 -26.63 11.33
CA PRO A 105 -0.60 -26.82 11.96
C PRO A 105 0.49 -26.93 10.90
N PRO A 106 1.62 -26.24 11.06
CA PRO A 106 2.70 -26.35 10.10
C PRO A 106 3.42 -27.70 10.22
N THR A 107 3.89 -28.22 9.10
CA THR A 107 4.82 -29.34 9.08
C THR A 107 6.24 -28.81 9.32
N VAL A 108 6.85 -29.19 10.44
CA VAL A 108 8.20 -28.75 10.80
C VAL A 108 9.25 -29.74 10.32
N ARG A 109 10.33 -29.23 9.70
CA ARG A 109 11.52 -30.02 9.36
C ARG A 109 12.78 -29.36 9.90
N VAL A 110 13.56 -30.15 10.62
CA VAL A 110 14.89 -29.77 11.10
C VAL A 110 15.94 -30.49 10.26
N SER A 111 16.97 -29.76 9.83
CA SER A 111 18.08 -30.32 9.06
C SER A 111 19.39 -29.65 9.44
N GLY A 112 20.51 -30.34 9.21
CA GLY A 112 21.85 -29.80 9.43
C GLY A 112 22.68 -29.89 8.16
N LYS A 113 23.55 -28.89 7.94
CA LYS A 113 24.57 -28.92 6.89
C LYS A 113 25.91 -28.53 7.50
N GLU A 114 26.88 -29.42 7.39
CA GLU A 114 28.26 -29.13 7.78
C GLU A 114 29.07 -28.65 6.58
N ALA A 115 29.77 -27.53 6.74
CA ALA A 115 30.69 -26.99 5.74
C ALA A 115 31.81 -26.22 6.43
N HIS A 116 33.05 -26.41 5.99
CA HIS A 116 34.24 -25.74 6.54
C HIS A 116 34.37 -25.88 8.07
N GLY A 117 33.99 -27.03 8.64
CA GLY A 117 34.03 -27.28 10.09
C GLY A 117 32.95 -26.57 10.91
N ILE A 118 31.94 -25.98 10.25
CA ILE A 118 30.79 -25.36 10.91
C ILE A 118 29.53 -26.14 10.55
N LEU A 119 28.81 -26.61 11.57
CA LEU A 119 27.48 -27.18 11.42
C LEU A 119 26.42 -26.06 11.48
N THR A 120 25.74 -25.82 10.35
CA THR A 120 24.57 -24.92 10.29
C THR A 120 23.29 -25.74 10.43
N LEU A 121 22.45 -25.36 11.37
CA LEU A 121 21.13 -25.98 11.57
C LEU A 121 20.04 -25.11 10.92
N TYR A 122 19.06 -25.76 10.30
CA TYR A 122 17.89 -25.13 9.69
C TYR A 122 16.61 -25.69 10.31
N CYS A 123 15.70 -24.80 10.70
CA CYS A 123 14.32 -25.13 11.05
C CYS A 123 13.40 -24.50 10.01
N ARG A 124 12.56 -25.31 9.36
CA ARG A 124 11.60 -24.85 8.35
C ARG A 124 10.19 -25.31 8.77
N ALA A 125 9.26 -24.37 8.79
CA ALA A 125 7.83 -24.62 8.94
C ALA A 125 7.17 -24.47 7.57
N TYR A 126 6.43 -25.49 7.15
CA TYR A 126 5.67 -25.54 5.90
C TYR A 126 4.18 -25.55 6.18
#